data_AF-A0A529KEV1-F1
#
_entry.id   AF-A0A529KEV1-F1
#
_cell.length_a   1.000
_cell.length_b   1.000
_cell.length_c   1.000
_cell.angle_alpha   90.00
_cell.angle_beta   90.00
_cell.angle_gamma   90.00
#
_symmetry.space_group_name_H-M   'P 1'
#
loop_
_entity.id
_entity.type
_entity.pdbx_description
1 polymer ?
#
loop_
_entity_poly.entity_id
_entity_poly.type
_entity_poly.pdbx_seq_one_letter_code
_entity_poly.pdbx_strand_id
1 'polypeptide(L)' 'MDAPTFPERWKVSAPEPIAETFSSRIWKVVRADGAPAIVKALKP' A
#
# COMPACT_ATOMS: atom_id res chain seq x y z
N MET A 1 -7.77 -9.84 -3.00
CA MET A 1 -7.50 -8.45 -3.43
C MET A 1 -6.30 -8.54 -4.36
N ASP A 2 -6.41 -8.09 -5.60
CA ASP A 2 -5.25 -8.08 -6.50
C ASP A 2 -4.11 -7.28 -5.88
N ALA A 3 -2.88 -7.68 -6.19
CA ALA A 3 -1.70 -6.98 -5.69
C ALA A 3 -1.71 -5.53 -6.22
N PRO A 4 -1.57 -4.51 -5.35
CA PRO A 4 -1.54 -3.13 -5.80
C PRO A 4 -0.28 -2.86 -6.63
N THR A 5 -0.43 -2.09 -7.70
CA THR A 5 0.72 -1.53 -8.43
C THR A 5 1.00 -0.14 -7.90
N PHE A 6 2.11 0.02 -7.19
CA PHE A 6 2.56 1.33 -6.70
C PHE A 6 3.54 1.98 -7.68
N PRO A 7 3.61 3.33 -7.72
CA PRO A 7 4.63 4.01 -8.52
C PRO A 7 6.05 3.62 -8.08
N GLU A 8 6.92 3.25 -9.03
CA GLU A 8 8.29 2.81 -8.74
C GLU A 8 9.10 3.81 -7.91
N ARG A 9 8.89 5.11 -8.13
CA ARG A 9 9.58 6.18 -7.39
C ARG A 9 9.32 6.14 -5.87
N TRP A 10 8.26 5.46 -5.42
CA TRP A 10 7.97 5.29 -3.99
C TRP A 10 8.90 4.27 -3.33
N LYS A 11 9.51 3.36 -4.11
CA LYS A 11 10.42 2.31 -3.62
C LYS A 11 9.85 1.56 -2.43
N VAL A 12 8.61 1.08 -2.57
CA VAL A 12 7.89 0.29 -1.57
C VAL A 12 7.65 -1.12 -2.08
N SER A 13 7.66 -2.09 -1.19
CA SER A 13 7.49 -3.51 -1.49
C SER A 13 6.63 -4.22 -0.44
N ALA A 14 6.40 -5.52 -0.62
CA ALA A 14 5.67 -6.39 0.30
C ALA A 14 4.31 -5.80 0.77
N PRO A 15 3.38 -5.47 -0.16
CA PRO A 15 2.06 -5.01 0.23
C PRO A 15 1.28 -6.10 0.97
N GLU A 16 0.91 -5.79 2.20
CA GLU A 16 0.01 -6.59 3.03
C GLU A 16 -1.31 -5.82 3.21
N PRO A 17 -2.46 -6.36 2.76
CA PRO A 17 -3.74 -5.69 2.92
C PRO A 17 -4.11 -5.62 4.41
N ILE A 18 -4.41 -4.41 4.89
CA ILE A 18 -4.86 -4.16 6.27
C ILE A 18 -6.38 -4.04 6.31
N ALA A 19 -6.96 -3.28 5.37
CA ALA A 19 -8.38 -2.98 5.37
C ALA A 19 -8.88 -2.55 4.00
N GLU A 20 -10.14 -2.86 3.73
CA GLU A 20 -10.94 -2.24 2.68
C GLU A 20 -12.18 -1.61 3.31
N THR A 21 -12.33 -0.30 3.11
CA THR A 21 -13.47 0.48 3.62
C THR A 21 -14.35 0.93 2.46
N PHE A 22 -15.45 1.62 2.74
CA PHE A 22 -16.31 2.15 1.67
C PHE A 22 -15.57 3.15 0.75
N SER A 23 -14.57 3.85 1.27
CA SER A 23 -13.88 4.94 0.57
C SER A 23 -12.41 4.66 0.26
N SER A 24 -11.83 3.56 0.75
CA SER A 24 -10.39 3.33 0.60
C SER A 24 -9.99 1.88 0.62
N ARG A 25 -8.78 1.63 0.09
CA ARG A 25 -8.01 0.39 0.27
C ARG A 25 -6.71 0.75 0.98
N ILE A 26 -6.33 -0.06 1.97
CA ILE A 26 -5.22 0.24 2.88
C ILE A 26 -4.27 -0.96 2.94
N TRP A 27 -2.98 -0.69 2.77
CA TRP A 27 -1.92 -1.68 2.84
C TRP A 27 -0.80 -1.23 3.78
N LYS A 28 -0.19 -2.20 4.45
CA LYS A 28 1.17 -2.08 5.00
C LYS A 28 2.16 -2.37 3.88
N VAL A 29 3.24 -1.62 3.81
CA VAL A 29 4.34 -1.82 2.86
C VAL A 29 5.67 -1.67 3.57
N VAL A 30 6.75 -2.14 2.93
CA VAL A 30 8.13 -1.94 3.38
C VAL A 30 8.79 -0.90 2.48
N ARG A 31 9.42 0.12 3.06
CA ARG A 31 10.20 1.13 2.32
C ARG A 31 11.59 0.60 1.99
N ALA A 32 12.30 1.30 1.10
CA ALA A 32 13.67 0.96 0.71
C ALA A 32 14.68 0.90 1.87
N ASP A 33 14.42 1.63 2.96
CA ASP A 33 15.23 1.61 4.20
C ASP A 33 14.83 0.46 5.15
N GLY A 34 13.90 -0.41 4.74
CA GLY A 34 13.36 -1.49 5.55
C GLY A 34 12.27 -1.05 6.53
N ALA A 35 11.98 0.25 6.65
CA ALA A 35 10.98 0.73 7.59
C ALA A 35 9.55 0.42 7.08
N PRO A 36 8.61 0.05 7.96
CA PRO A 36 7.22 -0.12 7.58
C PRO A 36 6.57 1.23 7.26
N ALA A 37 5.62 1.22 6.31
CA ALA A 37 4.78 2.37 5.98
C ALA A 37 3.36 1.94 5.62
N ILE A 38 2.44 2.91 5.58
CA ILE A 38 1.04 2.69 5.21
C ILE A 38 0.74 3.39 3.90
N VAL A 39 0.11 2.68 2.97
CA VAL A 39 -0.49 3.26 1.77
C VAL A 39 -2.01 3.21 1.92
N LYS A 40 -2.67 4.35 1.72
CA LYS A 40 -4.12 4.47 1.65
C LYS A 40 -4.50 5.01 0.28
N ALA A 41 -5.12 4.18 -0.55
CA ALA A 41 -5.67 4.60 -1.84
C ALA A 41 -7.16 4.91 -1.68
N LEU A 42 -7.57 6.09 -2.10
CA LEU A 42 -8.98 6.48 -2.13
C LEU A 42 -9.68 5.76 -3.30
N LYS A 43 -10.90 5.29 -3.07
CA LYS A 43 -11.79 4.83 -4.14
C LYS A 43 -12.30 6.06 -4.92
N PRO A 44 -12.64 5.92 -6.22
CA PRO A 44 -13.20 7.01 -7.01
C PRO A 44 -14.43 7.64 -6.36
#